data_AF-A0A1Z5R765-F1
#
_entry.id   AF-A0A1Z5R765-F1
#
_cell.length_a   1.000
_cell.length_b   1.000
_cell.length_c   1.000
_cell.angle_alpha   90.00
_cell.angle_beta   90.00
_cell.angle_gamma   90.00
#
_symmetry.space_group_name_H-M   'P 1'
#
loop_
_entity.id
_entity.type
_entity.pdbx_description
1 polymer ?
#
loop_
_entity_poly.entity_id
_entity_poly.type
_entity_poly.pdbx_seq_one_letter_code
_entity_poly.pdbx_strand_id
1 'polypeptide(L)'
;MGSDLPRLFLLDSGDDDDDGGNISISNFRVLYCSDYYYHHDNLSRVYVFSTADAGGGWRLVRQSTEAVDDDDDDDLFESYMGQVIGRIDRCLYLATTEGSVRVLDNAGALEFSEVDLPIRVRKSGSDNEYSTFAVVHGGSPEPTASPATAFIVHVCRKDLELFRQIPSSGEWVLEHSIPRLSEATRGLQGHPEPSRWREVDVVAGGTRLAVLEVSLTWRRRGDKRSWSFSLDVNTMQLQAMPVVEPKIYTLPWPQSLH
;
A
#
# COMPACT_ATOMS: atom_id res chain seq x y z
N MET A 1 9.60 18.67 -6.04
CA MET A 1 10.05 17.39 -6.60
C MET A 1 10.89 16.76 -5.52
N GLY A 2 10.27 15.91 -4.70
CA GLY A 2 11.04 15.07 -3.80
C GLY A 2 11.67 13.99 -4.66
N SER A 3 12.95 13.71 -4.45
CA SER A 3 13.60 12.53 -5.01
C SER A 3 12.85 11.30 -4.49
N ASP A 4 12.08 10.63 -5.35
CA ASP A 4 11.54 9.31 -5.06
C ASP A 4 12.73 8.35 -5.02
N LEU A 5 13.20 8.08 -3.80
CA LEU A 5 14.27 7.14 -3.54
C LEU A 5 13.73 5.72 -3.78
N PRO A 6 14.54 4.83 -4.35
CA PRO A 6 14.16 3.43 -4.49
C PRO A 6 13.74 2.86 -3.13
N ARG A 7 12.65 2.10 -3.12
CA ARG A 7 12.12 1.49 -1.89
C ARG A 7 12.62 0.05 -1.79
N LEU A 8 13.18 -0.31 -0.63
CA LEU A 8 13.63 -1.67 -0.33
C LEU A 8 12.80 -2.25 0.82
N PHE A 9 12.38 -3.50 0.66
CA PHE A 9 11.59 -4.25 1.62
C PHE A 9 12.27 -5.59 1.91
N LEU A 10 12.36 -5.95 3.19
CA LEU A 10 12.94 -7.23 3.61
C LEU A 10 11.88 -8.33 3.56
N LEU A 11 12.28 -9.46 2.98
CA LEU A 11 11.48 -10.67 2.83
C LEU A 11 12.18 -11.83 3.55
N ASP A 12 11.37 -12.69 4.17
CA ASP A 12 11.83 -13.93 4.79
C ASP A 12 12.17 -14.97 3.71
N SER A 13 13.26 -15.73 3.86
CA SER A 13 13.72 -16.65 2.80
C SER A 13 12.98 -17.99 2.79
N GLY A 14 12.18 -18.30 3.81
CA GLY A 14 11.27 -19.45 3.81
C GLY A 14 11.98 -20.80 3.62
N ASP A 15 13.10 -21.04 4.30
CA ASP A 15 13.61 -22.40 4.43
C ASP A 15 12.72 -23.12 5.45
N ASP A 16 11.93 -24.08 4.97
CA ASP A 16 11.05 -24.96 5.74
C ASP A 16 11.85 -25.99 6.57
N ASP A 17 12.79 -25.52 7.40
CA ASP A 17 13.29 -26.33 8.49
C ASP A 17 12.41 -26.06 9.71
N ASP A 18 11.85 -27.13 10.29
CA ASP A 18 10.84 -27.22 11.37
C ASP A 18 11.08 -26.37 12.65
N ASP A 19 12.14 -25.57 12.71
CA ASP A 19 12.42 -24.60 13.78
C ASP A 19 12.15 -23.16 13.30
N GLY A 20 10.86 -22.81 13.23
CA GLY A 20 10.40 -21.42 13.34
C GLY A 20 11.17 -20.37 12.54
N GLY A 21 11.26 -20.56 11.21
CA GLY A 21 11.95 -19.70 10.24
C GLY A 21 12.13 -18.25 10.68
N ASN A 22 13.32 -17.96 11.21
CA ASN A 22 13.77 -16.63 11.59
C ASN A 22 14.67 -16.08 10.48
N ILE A 23 14.50 -14.79 10.18
CA ILE A 23 15.35 -14.07 9.23
C ILE A 23 16.79 -14.08 9.76
N SER A 24 17.67 -14.82 9.09
CA SER A 24 19.11 -14.84 9.36
C SER A 24 19.84 -13.88 8.41
N ILE A 25 21.00 -13.37 8.84
CA ILE A 25 21.91 -12.56 8.02
C ILE A 25 22.31 -13.27 6.71
N SER A 26 22.22 -14.61 6.66
CA SER A 26 22.55 -15.41 5.48
C SER A 26 21.34 -15.81 4.63
N ASN A 27 20.11 -15.68 5.15
CA ASN A 27 18.91 -16.29 4.60
C ASN A 27 17.78 -15.25 4.58
N PHE A 28 17.91 -14.26 3.71
CA PHE A 28 16.89 -13.24 3.50
C PHE A 28 16.77 -12.84 2.04
N ARG A 29 15.58 -12.37 1.68
CA ARG A 29 15.26 -11.85 0.36
C ARG A 29 14.99 -10.35 0.46
N VAL A 30 15.18 -9.65 -0.64
CA VAL A 30 14.97 -8.19 -0.73
C VAL A 30 14.05 -7.94 -1.91
N LEU A 31 12.92 -7.29 -1.64
CA LEU A 31 12.09 -6.70 -2.67
C LEU A 31 12.55 -5.26 -2.90
N TYR A 32 12.92 -4.96 -4.14
CA TYR A 32 13.37 -3.67 -4.61
C TYR A 32 12.32 -3.11 -5.57
N CYS A 33 11.81 -1.93 -5.26
CA CYS A 33 10.93 -1.16 -6.13
C CYS A 33 11.76 -0.07 -6.82
N SER A 34 11.87 -0.16 -8.14
CA SER A 34 12.44 0.90 -8.97
C SER A 34 11.31 1.75 -9.50
N ASP A 35 11.26 3.01 -9.09
CA ASP A 35 10.36 3.97 -9.69
C ASP A 35 10.87 4.32 -11.10
N TYR A 36 9.99 4.17 -12.08
CA TYR A 36 10.19 4.47 -13.47
C TYR A 36 9.17 5.51 -13.88
N TYR A 37 9.65 6.67 -14.32
CA TYR A 37 8.78 7.75 -14.74
C TYR A 37 8.50 7.58 -16.23
N TYR A 38 7.31 7.08 -16.57
CA TYR A 38 6.84 6.99 -17.95
C TYR A 38 5.50 7.72 -18.06
N HIS A 39 5.38 8.60 -19.06
CA HIS A 39 4.15 9.31 -19.44
C HIS A 39 3.26 9.86 -18.30
N HIS A 40 3.88 10.42 -17.25
CA HIS A 40 3.22 11.05 -16.10
C HIS A 40 2.75 10.13 -14.98
N ASP A 41 2.99 8.83 -15.08
CA ASP A 41 2.66 7.87 -14.03
C ASP A 41 3.90 7.50 -13.20
N ASN A 42 3.70 7.47 -11.87
CA ASN A 42 4.71 6.97 -10.93
C ASN A 42 4.60 5.44 -10.89
N LEU A 43 5.31 4.78 -11.80
CA LEU A 43 5.26 3.33 -11.98
C LEU A 43 6.43 2.69 -11.23
N SER A 44 6.19 1.66 -10.42
CA SER A 44 7.29 0.93 -9.76
C SER A 44 7.44 -0.46 -10.37
N ARG A 45 8.64 -0.76 -10.91
CA ARG A 45 9.05 -2.13 -11.23
C ARG A 45 9.48 -2.84 -9.96
N VAL A 46 9.14 -4.11 -9.85
CA VAL A 46 9.38 -4.89 -8.63
C VAL A 46 10.36 -6.02 -8.91
N TYR A 47 11.44 -6.07 -8.15
CA TYR A 47 12.49 -7.08 -8.25
C TYR A 47 12.65 -7.76 -6.90
N VAL A 48 12.79 -9.08 -6.88
CA VAL A 48 13.10 -9.85 -5.67
C VAL A 48 14.48 -10.47 -5.83
N PHE A 49 15.38 -10.11 -4.92
CA PHE A 49 16.72 -10.67 -4.82
C PHE A 49 16.80 -11.62 -3.62
N SER A 50 17.58 -12.68 -3.75
CA SER A 50 17.95 -13.57 -2.66
C SER A 50 19.46 -13.55 -2.49
N THR A 51 19.92 -13.72 -1.25
CA THR A 51 21.30 -14.14 -0.99
C THR A 51 21.55 -15.50 -1.63
N ALA A 52 22.72 -15.69 -2.23
CA ALA A 52 23.13 -16.96 -2.84
C ALA A 52 23.87 -17.83 -1.83
N ASP A 53 23.57 -19.11 -1.81
CA ASP A 53 24.17 -20.08 -0.90
C ASP A 53 25.69 -20.17 -1.14
N ALA A 54 26.46 -20.11 -0.06
CA ALA A 54 27.91 -20.39 0.00
C ALA A 54 28.88 -19.52 -0.84
N GLY A 55 28.47 -18.35 -1.36
CA GLY A 55 29.30 -17.56 -2.29
C GLY A 55 29.24 -16.04 -2.25
N GLY A 56 28.53 -15.43 -1.28
CA GLY A 56 28.60 -13.98 -1.03
C GLY A 56 28.01 -13.07 -2.12
N GLY A 57 27.09 -13.58 -2.94
CA GLY A 57 26.45 -12.84 -4.03
C GLY A 57 24.93 -12.70 -3.88
N TRP A 58 24.35 -11.75 -4.60
CA TRP A 58 22.90 -11.58 -4.76
C TRP A 58 22.44 -12.22 -6.07
N ARG A 59 21.35 -13.00 -6.03
CA ARG A 59 20.68 -13.53 -7.23
C ARG A 59 19.28 -12.91 -7.37
N LEU A 60 18.94 -12.46 -8.57
CA LEU A 60 17.56 -12.09 -8.90
C LEU A 60 16.73 -13.38 -8.97
N VAL A 61 15.70 -13.49 -8.14
CA VAL A 61 14.82 -14.68 -8.07
C VAL A 61 13.44 -14.41 -8.66
N ARG A 62 13.02 -13.14 -8.71
CA ARG A 62 11.76 -12.75 -9.34
C ARG A 62 11.85 -11.32 -9.87
N GLN A 63 11.16 -11.05 -10.97
CA GLN A 63 10.94 -9.70 -11.46
C GLN A 63 9.51 -9.59 -11.98
N SER A 64 8.91 -8.41 -11.86
CA SER A 64 7.74 -8.01 -12.64
C SER A 64 8.03 -8.24 -14.14
N THR A 65 7.19 -9.00 -14.84
CA THR A 65 7.40 -9.35 -16.25
C THR A 65 7.17 -8.11 -17.13
N GLU A 66 8.08 -7.83 -18.06
CA GLU A 66 7.81 -6.90 -19.16
C GLU A 66 6.84 -7.59 -20.12
N ALA A 67 5.80 -6.89 -20.56
CA ALA A 67 5.10 -7.30 -21.76
C ALA A 67 6.15 -7.32 -22.88
N VAL A 68 6.29 -8.50 -23.48
CA VAL A 68 7.23 -8.72 -24.59
C VAL A 68 6.79 -7.79 -25.72
N ASP A 69 7.74 -7.01 -26.24
CA ASP A 69 7.59 -6.23 -27.46
C ASP A 69 6.97 -7.13 -28.55
N ASP A 70 5.70 -6.90 -28.88
CA ASP A 70 5.15 -7.20 -30.19
C ASP A 70 4.46 -5.92 -30.66
N ASP A 71 4.87 -5.48 -31.85
CA ASP A 71 4.53 -4.24 -32.58
C ASP A 71 3.04 -4.10 -32.94
N ASP A 72 2.12 -4.31 -31.99
CA ASP A 72 0.71 -3.95 -32.15
C ASP A 72 0.34 -2.92 -31.07
N ASP A 73 0.12 -1.69 -31.53
CA ASP A 73 -0.57 -0.64 -30.80
C ASP A 73 -1.87 -1.20 -30.17
N ASP A 74 -2.08 -0.83 -28.91
CA ASP A 74 -3.21 -1.13 -28.02
C ASP A 74 -3.13 -2.46 -27.20
N ASP A 75 -3.01 -2.31 -25.87
CA ASP A 75 -3.49 -3.23 -24.81
C ASP A 75 -2.56 -4.14 -23.95
N LEU A 76 -1.23 -3.99 -23.83
CA LEU A 76 -0.46 -4.91 -22.94
C LEU A 76 0.59 -4.36 -21.97
N PHE A 77 0.74 -3.04 -21.78
CA PHE A 77 1.86 -2.49 -20.99
C PHE A 77 1.75 -2.52 -19.44
N GLU A 78 0.64 -2.95 -18.83
CA GLU A 78 0.36 -2.58 -17.41
C GLU A 78 0.55 -3.66 -16.34
N SER A 79 0.88 -4.90 -16.69
CA SER A 79 0.52 -6.02 -15.80
C SER A 79 1.33 -6.20 -14.51
N TYR A 80 2.33 -5.38 -14.15
CA TYR A 80 3.07 -5.56 -12.87
C TYR A 80 3.58 -4.26 -12.21
N MET A 81 3.05 -3.10 -12.61
CA MET A 81 3.47 -1.81 -12.04
C MET A 81 2.60 -1.48 -10.83
N GLY A 82 3.21 -1.30 -9.67
CA GLY A 82 2.42 -1.03 -8.46
C GLY A 82 3.18 -0.55 -7.24
N GLN A 83 2.50 0.22 -6.41
CA GLN A 83 3.04 0.73 -5.14
C GLN A 83 2.87 -0.32 -4.05
N VAL A 84 3.90 -0.59 -3.26
CA VAL A 84 3.73 -1.41 -2.05
C VAL A 84 2.90 -0.65 -1.02
N ILE A 85 1.78 -1.23 -0.62
CA ILE A 85 0.78 -0.62 0.27
C ILE A 85 0.82 -1.18 1.68
N GLY A 86 1.56 -2.28 1.87
CA GLY A 86 1.97 -2.81 3.18
C GLY A 86 2.08 -4.34 3.18
N ARG A 87 2.02 -4.94 4.37
CA ARG A 87 2.31 -6.36 4.60
C ARG A 87 1.27 -6.98 5.54
N ILE A 88 0.79 -8.18 5.25
CA ILE A 88 -0.08 -8.97 6.14
C ILE A 88 0.38 -10.42 6.08
N ASP A 89 0.53 -11.08 7.22
CA ASP A 89 0.80 -12.53 7.32
C ASP A 89 1.90 -13.02 6.37
N ARG A 90 3.04 -12.31 6.40
CA ARG A 90 4.24 -12.52 5.55
C ARG A 90 4.07 -12.14 4.08
N CYS A 91 2.88 -11.87 3.59
CA CYS A 91 2.63 -11.43 2.22
C CYS A 91 2.75 -9.91 2.06
N LEU A 92 3.30 -9.46 0.94
CA LEU A 92 3.34 -8.05 0.58
C LEU A 92 2.19 -7.70 -0.35
N TYR A 93 1.52 -6.58 -0.10
CA TYR A 93 0.40 -6.11 -0.90
C TYR A 93 0.85 -4.93 -1.76
N LEU A 94 0.45 -4.96 -3.02
CA LEU A 94 0.79 -3.97 -4.03
C LEU A 94 -0.48 -3.44 -4.69
N ALA A 95 -0.63 -2.12 -4.80
CA ALA A 95 -1.70 -1.51 -5.58
C ALA A 95 -1.23 -1.22 -7.01
N THR A 96 -2.05 -1.56 -8.00
CA THR A 96 -1.79 -1.32 -9.42
C THR A 96 -2.31 0.06 -9.86
N THR A 97 -1.86 0.54 -11.01
CA THR A 97 -2.41 1.75 -11.66
C THR A 97 -3.88 1.60 -12.01
N GLU A 98 -4.30 0.38 -12.34
CA GLU A 98 -5.69 0.00 -12.57
C GLU A 98 -6.51 -0.04 -11.28
N GLY A 99 -6.00 0.39 -10.12
CA GLY A 99 -6.75 0.43 -8.86
C GLY A 99 -7.19 -0.95 -8.36
N SER A 100 -6.46 -2.00 -8.73
CA SER A 100 -6.57 -3.33 -8.14
C SER A 100 -5.45 -3.56 -7.13
N VAL A 101 -5.61 -4.57 -6.28
CA VAL A 101 -4.59 -4.96 -5.30
C VAL A 101 -4.10 -6.36 -5.66
N ARG A 102 -2.79 -6.54 -5.59
CA ARG A 102 -2.13 -7.83 -5.73
C ARG A 102 -1.38 -8.17 -4.47
N VAL A 103 -1.21 -9.45 -4.23
CA VAL A 103 -0.43 -9.98 -3.11
C VAL A 103 0.73 -10.78 -3.65
N LEU A 104 1.92 -10.51 -3.12
CA LEU A 104 3.11 -11.33 -3.28
C LEU A 104 3.20 -12.24 -2.07
N ASP A 105 2.93 -13.52 -2.28
CA ASP A 105 3.15 -14.52 -1.24
C ASP A 105 4.65 -14.72 -1.04
N ASN A 106 5.10 -14.50 0.19
CA ASN A 106 6.50 -14.68 0.54
C ASN A 106 6.85 -16.14 0.90
N ALA A 107 5.86 -17.03 0.97
CA ALA A 107 6.09 -18.47 1.16
C ALA A 107 6.54 -19.12 -0.16
N GLY A 108 7.73 -19.71 -0.18
CA GLY A 108 8.23 -20.53 -1.29
C GLY A 108 8.41 -19.78 -2.61
N ALA A 109 7.38 -19.85 -3.48
CA ALA A 109 7.44 -19.62 -4.93
C ALA A 109 7.44 -18.14 -5.38
N LEU A 110 7.20 -17.19 -4.46
CA LEU A 110 7.15 -15.74 -4.76
C LEU A 110 6.20 -15.41 -5.91
N GLU A 111 4.96 -15.91 -5.81
CA GLU A 111 3.94 -15.70 -6.83
C GLU A 111 3.09 -14.48 -6.51
N PHE A 112 2.76 -13.72 -7.56
CA PHE A 112 1.79 -12.65 -7.50
C PHE A 112 0.42 -13.20 -7.80
N SER A 113 -0.54 -12.92 -6.94
CA SER A 113 -1.96 -13.19 -7.18
C SER A 113 -2.78 -11.92 -7.00
N GLU A 114 -3.90 -11.85 -7.70
CA GLU A 114 -4.83 -10.74 -7.56
C GLU A 114 -5.70 -10.92 -6.31
N VAL A 115 -5.95 -9.82 -5.60
CA VAL A 115 -6.82 -9.78 -4.44
C VAL A 115 -8.20 -9.31 -4.90
N ASP A 116 -9.19 -10.18 -4.74
CA ASP A 116 -10.58 -9.83 -5.02
C ASP A 116 -11.12 -8.89 -3.93
N LEU A 117 -11.13 -7.59 -4.23
CA LEU A 117 -11.73 -6.57 -3.38
C LEU A 117 -13.10 -6.17 -3.94
N PRO A 118 -14.18 -6.23 -3.13
CA PRO A 118 -15.52 -5.85 -3.58
C PRO A 118 -15.69 -4.32 -3.63
N ILE A 119 -14.89 -3.65 -4.48
CA ILE A 119 -14.88 -2.21 -4.69
C ILE A 119 -16.22 -1.75 -5.25
N ARG A 120 -16.85 -0.76 -4.59
CA ARG A 120 -18.16 -0.21 -5.00
C ARG A 120 -18.08 1.22 -5.50
N VAL A 121 -17.03 1.96 -5.14
CA VAL A 121 -16.80 3.29 -5.67
C VAL A 121 -16.65 3.17 -7.19
N ARG A 122 -17.60 3.77 -7.91
CA ARG A 122 -17.64 3.69 -9.37
C ARG A 122 -16.51 4.53 -9.94
N LYS A 123 -15.62 3.86 -10.68
CA LYS A 123 -14.87 4.52 -11.74
C LYS A 123 -15.88 5.01 -12.77
N SER A 124 -16.24 6.29 -12.73
CA SER A 124 -16.84 6.93 -13.90
C SER A 124 -15.85 6.78 -15.05
N GLY A 125 -16.33 6.49 -16.26
CA GLY A 125 -15.50 6.17 -17.44
C GLY A 125 -14.65 7.32 -17.98
N SER A 126 -14.16 8.20 -17.11
CA SER A 126 -13.03 9.08 -17.36
C SER A 126 -11.76 8.39 -16.85
N ASP A 127 -10.77 8.22 -17.71
CA ASP A 127 -9.54 7.44 -17.52
C ASP A 127 -8.55 8.01 -16.48
N ASN A 128 -9.01 8.79 -15.50
CA ASN A 128 -8.15 9.54 -14.60
C ASN A 128 -8.60 9.46 -13.13
N GLU A 129 -9.24 8.34 -12.75
CA GLU A 129 -9.62 8.09 -11.36
C GLU A 129 -8.50 7.41 -10.59
N TYR A 130 -7.68 8.25 -9.96
CA TYR A 130 -6.61 7.80 -9.09
C TYR A 130 -7.15 7.13 -7.82
N SER A 131 -6.69 5.91 -7.57
CA SER A 131 -7.01 5.12 -6.39
C SER A 131 -5.74 4.92 -5.56
N THR A 132 -5.83 5.12 -4.25
CA THR A 132 -4.73 4.87 -3.32
C THR A 132 -5.14 3.85 -2.29
N PHE A 133 -4.17 3.06 -1.82
CA PHE A 133 -4.42 2.00 -0.87
C PHE A 133 -3.37 1.97 0.23
N ALA A 134 -3.76 1.51 1.41
CA ALA A 134 -2.84 1.17 2.48
C ALA A 134 -3.34 -0.03 3.28
N VAL A 135 -2.43 -0.94 3.61
CA VAL A 135 -2.68 -2.00 4.59
C VAL A 135 -2.58 -1.41 5.99
N VAL A 136 -3.55 -1.76 6.84
CA VAL A 136 -3.59 -1.36 8.24
C VAL A 136 -3.90 -2.58 9.10
N HIS A 137 -3.09 -2.82 10.13
CA HIS A 137 -3.35 -3.88 11.10
C HIS A 137 -4.29 -3.35 12.18
N GLY A 138 -5.38 -4.05 12.44
CA GLY A 138 -6.23 -3.77 13.59
C GLY A 138 -5.45 -3.86 14.90
N GLY A 139 -5.77 -2.99 15.85
CA GLY A 139 -5.22 -3.13 17.20
C GLY A 139 -5.89 -4.29 17.93
N SER A 140 -5.13 -5.24 18.47
CA SER A 140 -5.61 -6.12 19.56
C SER A 140 -5.31 -5.45 20.90
N PRO A 141 -6.29 -5.37 21.83
CA PRO A 141 -6.04 -4.87 23.18
C PRO A 141 -5.14 -5.82 24.00
N GLU A 142 -4.92 -7.06 23.55
CA GLU A 142 -4.10 -8.06 24.22
C GLU A 142 -3.00 -8.59 23.27
N PRO A 143 -1.70 -8.51 23.63
CA PRO A 143 -0.59 -8.94 22.78
C PRO A 143 -0.56 -10.45 22.50
N THR A 144 -1.39 -11.25 23.19
CA THR A 144 -1.45 -12.71 23.10
C THR A 144 -2.71 -13.26 22.43
N ALA A 145 -3.66 -12.41 22.02
CA ALA A 145 -4.96 -12.87 21.53
C ALA A 145 -5.15 -12.63 20.03
N SER A 146 -5.23 -13.74 19.28
CA SER A 146 -5.57 -13.87 17.84
C SER A 146 -4.73 -13.03 16.86
N PRO A 147 -4.56 -13.44 15.60
CA PRO A 147 -3.92 -12.58 14.62
C PRO A 147 -4.71 -11.26 14.55
N ALA A 148 -3.98 -10.14 14.56
CA ALA A 148 -4.56 -8.82 14.43
C ALA A 148 -5.37 -8.76 13.13
N THR A 149 -6.65 -8.41 13.23
CA THR A 149 -7.54 -8.26 12.07
C THR A 149 -6.89 -7.35 11.03
N ALA A 150 -6.73 -7.80 9.80
CA ALA A 150 -6.12 -6.99 8.75
C ALA A 150 -7.18 -6.18 7.99
N PHE A 151 -6.79 -4.96 7.61
CA PHE A 151 -7.60 -4.04 6.83
C PHE A 151 -6.85 -3.51 5.62
N ILE A 152 -7.58 -3.23 4.54
CA ILE A 152 -7.12 -2.41 3.42
C ILE A 152 -7.99 -1.17 3.39
N VAL A 153 -7.36 0.00 3.50
CA VAL A 153 -7.99 1.29 3.26
C VAL A 153 -7.80 1.61 1.79
N HIS A 154 -8.91 1.83 1.10
CA HIS A 154 -8.96 2.29 -0.28
C HIS A 154 -9.55 3.69 -0.32
N VAL A 155 -8.87 4.61 -1.00
CA VAL A 155 -9.39 5.94 -1.28
C VAL A 155 -9.43 6.12 -2.78
N CYS A 156 -10.62 6.41 -3.31
CA CYS A 156 -10.80 6.79 -4.69
C CYS A 156 -11.49 8.15 -4.73
N ARG A 157 -10.81 9.14 -5.34
CA ARG A 157 -11.21 10.56 -5.38
C ARG A 157 -11.40 11.19 -4.00
N LYS A 158 -12.62 11.08 -3.46
CA LYS A 158 -13.07 11.70 -2.20
C LYS A 158 -13.90 10.73 -1.36
N ASP A 159 -13.96 9.48 -1.79
CA ASP A 159 -14.69 8.41 -1.12
C ASP A 159 -13.67 7.43 -0.56
N LEU A 160 -14.02 6.85 0.59
CA LEU A 160 -13.18 5.87 1.29
C LEU A 160 -13.93 4.55 1.42
N GLU A 161 -13.24 3.47 1.16
CA GLU A 161 -13.68 2.12 1.45
C GLU A 161 -12.68 1.45 2.40
N LEU A 162 -13.20 0.76 3.40
CA LEU A 162 -12.42 -0.05 4.32
C LEU A 162 -12.80 -1.51 4.08
N PHE A 163 -11.84 -2.31 3.65
CA PHE A 163 -11.98 -3.74 3.50
C PHE A 163 -11.36 -4.42 4.72
N ARG A 164 -12.05 -5.43 5.25
CA ARG A 164 -11.57 -6.26 6.35
C ARG A 164 -11.36 -7.68 5.82
N GLN A 165 -10.24 -8.28 6.20
CA GLN A 165 -10.01 -9.69 5.93
C GLN A 165 -10.73 -10.56 6.96
N ILE A 166 -11.41 -11.61 6.50
CA ILE A 166 -12.01 -12.62 7.37
C ILE A 166 -10.91 -13.60 7.79
N PRO A 167 -10.53 -13.69 9.08
CA PRO A 167 -9.39 -14.52 9.50
C PRO A 167 -9.50 -16.01 9.15
N SER A 168 -10.72 -16.54 9.06
CA SER A 168 -10.96 -17.96 8.79
C SER A 168 -10.87 -18.34 7.30
N SER A 169 -11.16 -17.40 6.38
CA SER A 169 -11.22 -17.67 4.95
C SER A 169 -10.17 -16.93 4.13
N GLY A 170 -9.57 -15.87 4.67
CA GLY A 170 -8.70 -14.95 3.93
C GLY A 170 -9.45 -14.03 2.96
N GLU A 171 -10.78 -14.17 2.86
CA GLU A 171 -11.65 -13.37 1.99
C GLU A 171 -11.71 -11.91 2.48
N TRP A 172 -11.71 -10.98 1.53
CA TRP A 172 -11.86 -9.56 1.79
C TRP A 172 -13.31 -9.13 1.66
N VAL A 173 -13.85 -8.50 2.70
CA VAL A 173 -15.20 -7.97 2.70
C VAL A 173 -15.18 -6.46 2.92
N LEU A 174 -16.11 -5.75 2.28
CA LEU A 174 -16.32 -4.34 2.55
C LEU A 174 -16.93 -4.17 3.94
N GLU A 175 -16.15 -3.61 4.87
CA GLU A 175 -16.58 -3.33 6.24
C GLU A 175 -17.30 -1.98 6.30
N HIS A 176 -16.70 -0.95 5.71
CA HIS A 176 -17.24 0.41 5.72
C HIS A 176 -17.01 1.14 4.41
N SER A 177 -17.94 2.04 4.09
CA SER A 177 -17.81 2.97 2.96
C SER A 177 -18.24 4.35 3.42
N ILE A 178 -17.35 5.33 3.27
CA ILE A 178 -17.59 6.73 3.59
C ILE A 178 -17.59 7.52 2.28
N PRO A 179 -18.77 7.80 1.71
CA PRO A 179 -18.86 8.72 0.59
C PRO A 179 -18.59 10.15 1.07
N ARG A 180 -17.95 10.95 0.23
CA ARG A 180 -17.69 12.38 0.46
C ARG A 180 -16.99 12.65 1.79
N LEU A 181 -15.74 12.19 1.93
CA LEU A 181 -14.89 12.41 3.10
C LEU A 181 -14.92 13.85 3.64
N SER A 182 -14.99 14.85 2.75
CA SER A 182 -15.10 16.26 3.14
C SER A 182 -16.28 16.58 4.07
N GLU A 183 -17.38 15.83 3.97
CA GLU A 183 -18.53 15.95 4.86
C GLU A 183 -18.31 15.19 6.17
N ALA A 184 -17.75 13.98 6.11
CA ALA A 184 -17.45 13.15 7.29
C ALA A 184 -16.43 13.81 8.23
N THR A 185 -15.51 14.61 7.69
CA THR A 185 -14.51 15.35 8.47
C THR A 185 -14.97 16.75 8.88
N ARG A 186 -16.22 17.13 8.58
CA ARG A 186 -16.78 18.47 8.88
C ARG A 186 -16.89 18.64 10.40
N GLY A 187 -15.91 19.31 10.99
CA GLY A 187 -15.79 19.50 12.44
C GLY A 187 -14.41 19.18 12.99
N LEU A 188 -13.54 18.54 12.19
CA LEU A 188 -12.15 18.36 12.56
C LEU A 188 -11.41 19.70 12.56
N GLN A 189 -10.47 19.85 13.48
CA GLN A 189 -9.67 21.06 13.58
C GLN A 189 -8.88 21.31 12.29
N GLY A 190 -8.96 22.53 11.77
CA GLY A 190 -8.27 22.91 10.53
C GLY A 190 -8.90 22.33 9.26
N HIS A 191 -10.10 21.73 9.36
CA HIS A 191 -10.84 21.21 8.21
C HIS A 191 -10.97 22.28 7.11
N PRO A 192 -10.51 21.99 5.88
CA PRO A 192 -10.61 22.92 4.77
C PRO A 192 -12.01 22.89 4.15
N GLU A 193 -12.47 24.04 3.66
CA GLU A 193 -13.72 24.16 2.92
C GLU A 193 -13.83 23.09 1.82
N PRO A 194 -14.95 22.35 1.72
CA PRO A 194 -15.09 21.24 0.76
C PRO A 194 -14.81 21.61 -0.71
N SER A 195 -15.10 22.86 -1.09
CA SER A 195 -14.81 23.41 -2.43
C SER A 195 -13.31 23.47 -2.76
N ARG A 196 -12.45 23.40 -1.74
CA ARG A 196 -10.99 23.41 -1.89
C ARG A 196 -10.38 22.02 -2.01
N TRP A 197 -11.14 20.95 -1.78
CA TRP A 197 -10.62 19.59 -1.88
C TRP A 197 -10.43 19.23 -3.34
N ARG A 198 -9.20 18.91 -3.73
CA ARG A 198 -8.89 18.43 -5.07
C ARG A 198 -8.92 16.90 -5.10
N GLU A 199 -8.02 16.29 -4.36
CA GLU A 199 -7.74 14.86 -4.30
C GLU A 199 -7.50 14.46 -2.84
N VAL A 200 -7.72 13.19 -2.54
CA VAL A 200 -7.43 12.59 -1.23
C VAL A 200 -6.66 11.30 -1.47
N ASP A 201 -5.54 11.17 -0.78
CA ASP A 201 -4.67 10.00 -0.86
C ASP A 201 -4.54 9.37 0.53
N VAL A 202 -4.54 8.04 0.61
CA VAL A 202 -4.00 7.36 1.77
C VAL A 202 -2.48 7.24 1.59
N VAL A 203 -1.72 7.86 2.50
CA VAL A 203 -0.25 8.02 2.35
C VAL A 203 0.53 7.11 3.29
N ALA A 204 -0.13 6.56 4.31
CA ALA A 204 0.46 5.57 5.20
C ALA A 204 -0.61 4.71 5.88
N GLY A 205 -0.25 3.45 6.13
CA GLY A 205 -0.96 2.54 7.01
C GLY A 205 0.01 1.95 8.03
N GLY A 206 -0.51 1.56 9.19
CA GLY A 206 0.28 0.97 10.26
C GLY A 206 -0.60 0.15 11.20
N THR A 207 -0.32 0.23 12.50
CA THR A 207 -1.20 -0.37 13.51
C THR A 207 -2.32 0.60 13.85
N ARG A 208 -3.57 0.16 13.66
CA ARG A 208 -4.84 0.81 13.99
C ARG A 208 -5.15 2.09 13.22
N LEU A 209 -4.14 2.79 12.71
CA LEU A 209 -4.30 4.08 12.06
C LEU A 209 -3.89 4.02 10.59
N ALA A 210 -4.73 4.62 9.75
CA ALA A 210 -4.38 5.08 8.41
C ALA A 210 -4.20 6.58 8.41
N VAL A 211 -3.27 7.12 7.61
CA VAL A 211 -3.07 8.56 7.43
C VAL A 211 -3.53 8.93 6.03
N LEU A 212 -4.42 9.91 5.97
CA LEU A 212 -4.94 10.48 4.73
C LEU A 212 -4.41 11.89 4.54
N GLU A 213 -4.10 12.24 3.30
CA GLU A 213 -3.66 13.55 2.89
C GLU A 213 -4.62 14.12 1.85
N VAL A 214 -5.08 15.34 2.09
CA VAL A 214 -5.96 16.09 1.19
C VAL A 214 -5.14 17.14 0.46
N SER A 215 -5.06 17.01 -0.85
CA SER A 215 -4.51 18.03 -1.72
C SER A 215 -5.52 19.16 -1.93
N LEU A 216 -5.11 20.41 -1.63
CA LEU A 216 -6.00 21.58 -1.71
C LEU A 216 -5.78 22.41 -2.97
N THR A 217 -6.87 22.93 -3.53
CA THR A 217 -6.83 23.87 -4.65
C THR A 217 -6.26 25.23 -4.23
N TRP A 218 -5.37 25.76 -5.07
CA TRP A 218 -4.63 27.01 -4.86
C TRP A 218 -5.43 28.26 -5.23
N ARG A 219 -5.18 29.38 -4.53
CA ARG A 219 -5.51 30.75 -4.99
C ARG A 219 -4.31 31.50 -5.61
N ARG A 220 -3.07 31.04 -5.39
CA ARG A 220 -1.84 31.60 -5.97
C ARG A 220 -0.84 30.50 -6.32
N ARG A 221 -0.11 30.70 -7.42
CA ARG A 221 0.85 29.75 -8.01
C ARG A 221 2.04 29.55 -7.05
N GLY A 222 2.27 28.30 -6.60
CA GLY A 222 3.51 27.89 -5.91
C GLY A 222 3.39 27.38 -4.48
N ASP A 223 2.26 27.59 -3.79
CA ASP A 223 2.06 27.12 -2.39
C ASP A 223 1.23 25.82 -2.40
N LYS A 224 1.88 24.65 -2.38
CA LYS A 224 1.20 23.37 -2.19
C LYS A 224 0.85 23.22 -0.71
N ARG A 225 -0.42 23.40 -0.36
CA ARG A 225 -0.91 23.11 0.99
C ARG A 225 -1.68 21.80 0.95
N SER A 226 -1.29 20.89 1.82
CA SER A 226 -2.07 19.72 2.14
C SER A 226 -2.64 19.84 3.56
N TRP A 227 -3.72 19.11 3.78
CA TRP A 227 -4.28 18.90 5.11
C TRP A 227 -4.41 17.41 5.35
N SER A 228 -3.93 16.94 6.50
CA SER A 228 -3.91 15.51 6.81
C SER A 228 -4.78 15.19 8.00
N PHE A 229 -5.33 13.99 8.00
CA PHE A 229 -6.08 13.43 9.11
C PHE A 229 -5.84 11.92 9.18
N SER A 230 -6.06 11.34 10.35
CA SER A 230 -6.00 9.90 10.54
C SER A 230 -7.39 9.28 10.62
N LEU A 231 -7.48 8.02 10.21
CA LEU A 231 -8.62 7.12 10.41
C LEU A 231 -8.19 5.99 11.35
N ASP A 232 -8.91 5.81 12.44
CA ASP A 232 -8.82 4.61 13.28
C ASP A 232 -9.67 3.50 12.67
N VAL A 233 -9.05 2.44 12.15
CA VAL A 233 -9.77 1.36 11.44
C VAL A 233 -10.58 0.47 12.38
N ASN A 234 -10.30 0.47 13.68
CA ASN A 234 -11.07 -0.29 14.67
C ASN A 234 -12.34 0.45 15.08
N THR A 235 -12.30 1.78 15.14
CA THR A 235 -13.40 2.61 15.67
C THR A 235 -14.08 3.50 14.64
N MET A 236 -13.53 3.57 13.43
CA MET A 236 -13.92 4.50 12.37
C MET A 236 -13.87 5.99 12.76
N GLN A 237 -13.12 6.32 13.81
CA GLN A 237 -12.96 7.71 14.24
C GLN A 237 -11.92 8.43 13.38
N LEU A 238 -12.22 9.69 13.07
CA LEU A 238 -11.36 10.57 12.28
C LEU A 238 -10.74 11.63 13.18
N GLN A 239 -9.45 11.90 13.00
CA GLN A 239 -8.74 12.91 13.81
C GLN A 239 -7.84 13.78 12.93
N ALA A 240 -7.90 15.10 13.10
CA ALA A 240 -6.98 16.01 12.43
C ALA A 240 -5.53 15.73 12.86
N MET A 241 -4.62 15.71 11.90
CA MET A 241 -3.19 15.58 12.15
C MET A 241 -2.50 16.94 12.00
N PRO A 242 -1.48 17.25 12.83
CA PRO A 242 -0.62 18.39 12.55
C PRO A 242 0.06 18.19 11.19
N VAL A 243 0.33 19.29 10.47
CA VAL A 243 1.09 19.24 9.21
C VAL A 243 2.45 18.63 9.53
N VAL A 244 2.72 17.46 8.95
CA VAL A 244 4.00 16.79 9.14
C VAL A 244 4.81 16.95 7.85
N GLU A 245 6.01 17.51 7.97
CA GLU A 245 7.05 17.46 6.95
C GLU A 245 7.36 16.01 6.51
N PRO A 246 7.89 15.79 5.30
CA PRO A 246 7.81 14.50 4.61
C PRO A 246 8.40 13.37 5.46
N LYS A 247 7.53 12.45 5.87
CA LYS A 247 7.86 11.31 6.70
C LYS A 247 8.48 10.21 5.84
N ILE A 248 9.72 9.87 6.19
CA ILE A 248 10.24 8.51 6.01
C ILE A 248 9.37 7.63 6.91
N TYR A 249 8.31 7.04 6.35
CA TYR A 249 7.57 5.99 7.03
C TYR A 249 8.46 4.76 7.07
N THR A 250 9.12 4.55 8.21
CA THR A 250 9.81 3.31 8.50
C THR A 250 8.73 2.26 8.70
N LEU A 251 8.60 1.34 7.75
CA LEU A 251 7.87 0.12 7.99
C LEU A 251 8.47 -0.56 9.23
N PRO A 252 7.66 -1.11 10.13
CA PRO A 252 8.18 -1.77 11.31
C PRO A 252 9.15 -2.86 10.86
N TRP A 253 10.37 -2.82 11.42
CA TRP A 253 11.35 -3.87 11.26
C TRP A 253 10.71 -5.22 11.61
N PRO A 254 10.99 -6.30 10.86
CA PRO A 254 10.45 -7.61 11.21
C PRO A 254 10.88 -7.97 12.64
N GLN A 255 9.91 -8.33 13.48
CA GLN A 255 10.12 -8.67 14.90
C GLN A 255 10.99 -9.93 15.10
N SER A 256 11.36 -10.62 14.03
CA SER A 256 12.11 -11.87 14.03
C SER A 256 13.64 -11.69 13.99
N LEU A 257 14.17 -10.48 14.21
CA LEU A 257 15.61 -10.25 14.39
C LEU A 257 15.94 -10.18 15.88
N HIS A 258 15.90 -11.33 16.56
CA HIS A 258 16.44 -11.51 17.91
C HIS A 258 17.31 -12.77 17.98
#